data_AF-A0A7S3KJ72-F1
#
_entry.id   AF-A0A7S3KJ72-F1
#
_cell.length_a   1.000
_cell.length_b   1.000
_cell.length_c   1.000
_cell.angle_alpha   90.00
_cell.angle_beta   90.00
_cell.angle_gamma   90.00
#
_symmetry.space_group_name_H-M   'P 1'
#
loop_
_entity.id
_entity.type
_entity.pdbx_description
1 polymer ?
#
loop_
_entity_poly.entity_id
_entity_poly.type
_entity_poly.pdbx_seq_one_letter_code
_entity_poly.pdbx_strand_id
1 'polypeptide(L)'
;MFRSITKNIFKKSFRPSRLIYTPFRGIKLHEYQAVQLLKKYDVPVPHGQLATTPKEALTVAQSIYEMTGTGAVVKAQILGGGRGKGHFKENELQSGVHVAKNPKDAKTIAKHMLGFSLVTKQSGHKGLKVNSVYLVELLDIQKELYLAFALDREASAPVLVYSPAGGMEIEDIAIDTPELIFKEHINENSGFTDEQIERIVKNLSLEDHHDETAKAIQNLYTC
;
A
#
# COMPACT_ATOMS: atom_id res chain seq x y z
N MET A 1 -50.79 -29.44 -57.53
CA MET A 1 -50.82 -30.36 -56.38
C MET A 1 -49.42 -30.40 -55.77
N PHE A 2 -49.26 -29.77 -54.60
CA PHE A 2 -48.32 -30.07 -53.49
C PHE A 2 -46.78 -30.22 -53.67
N ARG A 3 -46.08 -29.40 -52.84
CA ARG A 3 -44.80 -29.60 -52.09
C ARG A 3 -43.47 -29.41 -52.87
N SER A 4 -42.66 -28.38 -52.54
CA SER A 4 -41.74 -28.21 -51.38
C SER A 4 -40.53 -29.15 -51.47
N ILE A 5 -39.27 -28.68 -51.51
CA ILE A 5 -38.48 -28.37 -50.31
C ILE A 5 -37.39 -27.30 -50.58
N THR A 6 -37.28 -26.45 -49.57
CA THR A 6 -36.47 -25.27 -49.28
C THR A 6 -34.96 -25.31 -49.58
N LYS A 7 -34.48 -24.22 -50.20
CA LYS A 7 -33.14 -23.65 -49.97
C LYS A 7 -33.10 -23.12 -48.53
N ASN A 8 -32.18 -23.59 -47.70
CA ASN A 8 -31.86 -22.91 -46.44
C ASN A 8 -30.33 -22.83 -46.30
N ILE A 9 -29.76 -21.78 -46.86
CA ILE A 9 -28.36 -21.40 -46.72
C ILE A 9 -28.23 -20.73 -45.36
N PHE A 10 -27.60 -21.41 -44.41
CA PHE A 10 -27.13 -20.84 -43.16
C PHE A 10 -26.18 -19.66 -43.44
N LYS A 11 -26.69 -18.43 -43.33
CA LYS A 11 -25.86 -17.26 -43.05
C LYS A 11 -25.95 -16.97 -41.55
N LYS A 12 -25.08 -17.63 -40.76
CA LYS A 12 -24.78 -17.16 -39.40
C LYS A 12 -24.13 -15.77 -39.55
N SER A 13 -24.81 -14.73 -39.10
CA SER A 13 -24.22 -13.40 -39.01
C SER A 13 -23.09 -13.45 -37.98
N PHE A 14 -21.84 -13.42 -38.43
CA PHE A 14 -20.70 -13.20 -37.56
C PHE A 14 -20.74 -11.74 -37.12
N ARG A 15 -21.16 -11.49 -35.88
CA ARG A 15 -20.94 -10.18 -35.24
C ARG A 15 -19.47 -10.14 -34.82
N PRO A 16 -18.69 -9.12 -35.20
CA PRO A 16 -17.32 -9.01 -34.72
C PRO A 16 -17.37 -8.86 -33.20
N SER A 17 -16.64 -9.72 -32.49
CA SER A 17 -16.41 -9.60 -31.06
C SER A 17 -15.82 -8.22 -30.80
N ARG A 18 -16.49 -7.41 -29.96
CA ARG A 18 -15.88 -6.21 -29.39
C ARG A 18 -14.56 -6.65 -28.75
N LEU A 19 -13.44 -6.15 -29.26
CA LEU A 19 -12.16 -6.18 -28.55
C LEU A 19 -12.41 -5.47 -27.22
N ILE A 20 -12.51 -6.26 -26.14
CA ILE A 20 -12.55 -5.72 -24.79
C ILE A 20 -11.12 -5.24 -24.52
N TYR A 21 -10.90 -3.94 -24.66
CA TYR A 21 -9.67 -3.32 -24.21
C TYR A 21 -9.66 -3.38 -22.68
N THR A 22 -9.02 -4.40 -22.12
CA THR A 22 -8.73 -4.43 -20.69
C THR A 22 -7.59 -3.43 -20.45
N PRO A 23 -7.82 -2.32 -19.73
CA PRO A 23 -6.77 -1.33 -19.49
C PRO A 23 -5.62 -1.99 -18.74
N PHE A 24 -4.41 -1.89 -19.30
CA PHE A 24 -3.20 -2.38 -18.66
C PHE A 24 -2.81 -1.43 -17.51
N ARG A 25 -3.01 -1.87 -16.27
CA ARG A 25 -2.58 -1.14 -15.08
C ARG A 25 -1.11 -1.47 -14.79
N GLY A 26 -0.20 -0.65 -15.34
CA GLY A 26 1.24 -0.87 -15.25
C GLY A 26 1.99 -0.01 -14.23
N ILE A 27 1.31 0.93 -13.57
CA ILE A 27 1.98 1.89 -12.68
C ILE A 27 2.13 1.27 -11.29
N LYS A 28 3.37 1.19 -10.82
CA LYS A 28 3.72 0.91 -9.42
C LYS A 28 4.45 2.12 -8.87
N LEU A 29 4.04 2.57 -7.70
CA LEU A 29 4.69 3.65 -6.98
C LEU A 29 5.57 3.07 -5.88
N HIS A 30 6.72 3.69 -5.66
CA HIS A 30 7.47 3.51 -4.43
C HIS A 30 6.74 4.17 -3.26
N GLU A 31 7.04 3.74 -2.03
CA GLU A 31 6.43 4.28 -0.80
C GLU A 31 6.58 5.81 -0.74
N TYR A 32 7.77 6.34 -1.03
CA TYR A 32 7.98 7.79 -0.98
C TYR A 32 7.08 8.56 -1.98
N GLN A 33 6.79 7.96 -3.15
CA GLN A 33 5.92 8.57 -4.18
C GLN A 33 4.46 8.49 -3.76
N ALA A 34 4.04 7.35 -3.20
CA ALA A 34 2.70 7.18 -2.65
C ALA A 34 2.46 8.17 -1.51
N VAL A 35 3.40 8.30 -0.57
CA VAL A 35 3.32 9.28 0.53
C VAL A 35 3.26 10.72 0.01
N GLN A 36 4.04 11.08 -1.01
CA GLN A 36 3.95 12.40 -1.64
C GLN A 36 2.58 12.66 -2.28
N LEU A 37 1.93 11.64 -2.84
CA LEU A 37 0.58 11.75 -3.38
C LEU A 37 -0.43 11.94 -2.24
N LEU A 38 -0.37 11.09 -1.22
CA LEU A 38 -1.22 11.16 -0.02
C LEU A 38 -1.18 12.55 0.65
N LYS A 39 0.02 13.16 0.74
CA LYS A 39 0.19 14.54 1.25
C LYS A 39 -0.62 15.58 0.47
N LYS A 40 -0.78 15.42 -0.85
CA LYS A 40 -1.52 16.38 -1.69
C LYS A 40 -3.03 16.33 -1.46
N TYR A 41 -3.52 15.25 -0.87
CA TYR A 41 -4.92 15.03 -0.54
C TYR A 41 -5.17 15.13 0.97
N ASP A 42 -4.28 15.80 1.70
CA ASP A 42 -4.39 16.03 3.15
C ASP A 42 -4.55 14.74 3.98
N VAL A 43 -4.00 13.61 3.49
CA VAL A 43 -3.91 12.39 4.30
C VAL A 43 -2.75 12.56 5.28
N PRO A 44 -2.97 12.37 6.59
CA PRO A 44 -1.91 12.49 7.59
C PRO A 44 -0.86 11.40 7.36
N VAL A 45 0.38 11.81 7.18
CA VAL A 45 1.50 10.91 6.95
C VAL A 45 2.74 11.45 7.66
N PRO A 46 3.64 10.57 8.10
CA PRO A 46 4.83 10.99 8.81
C PRO A 46 5.76 11.86 7.97
N HIS A 47 6.55 12.68 8.65
CA HIS A 47 7.69 13.37 8.05
C HIS A 47 8.68 12.34 7.51
N GLY A 48 9.15 12.58 6.29
CA GLY A 48 10.10 11.68 5.67
C GLY A 48 10.64 12.21 4.36
N GLN A 49 11.85 11.75 4.02
CA GLN A 49 12.57 12.18 2.83
C GLN A 49 13.44 11.04 2.29
N LEU A 50 13.59 11.05 0.96
CA LEU A 50 14.40 10.09 0.23
C LEU A 50 15.90 10.41 0.37
N ALA A 51 16.72 9.36 0.46
CA ALA A 51 18.16 9.44 0.33
C ALA A 51 18.67 8.37 -0.64
N THR A 52 19.61 8.75 -1.50
CA THR A 52 20.27 7.88 -2.48
C THR A 52 21.73 7.58 -2.12
N THR A 53 22.28 8.30 -1.15
CA THR A 53 23.62 8.06 -0.61
C THR A 53 23.59 7.95 0.93
N PRO A 54 24.56 7.25 1.54
CA PRO A 54 24.67 7.22 3.01
C PRO A 54 24.89 8.62 3.62
N LYS A 55 25.49 9.55 2.88
CA LYS A 55 25.67 10.94 3.33
C LYS A 55 24.34 11.69 3.35
N GLU A 56 23.51 11.54 2.31
CA GLU A 56 22.16 12.09 2.30
C GLU A 56 21.31 11.52 3.44
N ALA A 57 21.41 10.21 3.71
CA ALA A 57 20.69 9.58 4.81
C ALA A 57 21.05 10.20 6.17
N LEU A 58 22.33 10.56 6.38
CA LEU A 58 22.74 11.29 7.58
C LEU A 58 22.07 12.66 7.68
N THR A 59 22.10 13.44 6.60
CA THR A 59 21.53 14.80 6.57
C THR A 59 20.01 14.77 6.75
N VAL A 60 19.32 13.82 6.12
CA VAL A 60 17.88 13.65 6.29
C VAL A 60 17.54 13.26 7.73
N ALA A 61 18.28 12.31 8.32
CA ALA A 61 18.06 11.92 9.71
C ALA A 61 18.35 13.06 10.70
N GLN A 62 19.33 13.93 10.43
CA GLN A 62 19.57 15.14 11.22
C GLN A 62 18.37 16.09 11.16
N SER A 63 17.89 16.38 9.95
CA SER A 63 16.71 17.24 9.76
C SER A 63 15.47 16.71 10.48
N ILE A 64 15.19 15.40 10.36
CA ILE A 64 14.10 14.75 11.09
C ILE A 64 14.28 14.93 12.59
N TYR A 65 15.47 14.61 13.13
CA TYR A 65 15.76 14.74 14.56
C TYR A 65 15.60 16.18 15.07
N GLU A 66 16.03 17.18 14.30
CA GLU A 66 15.89 18.60 14.63
C GLU A 66 14.42 19.05 14.64
N MET A 67 13.58 18.51 13.75
CA MET A 67 12.16 18.84 13.68
C MET A 67 11.32 18.14 14.75
N THR A 68 11.60 16.87 15.04
CA THR A 68 10.71 16.00 15.82
C THR A 68 11.25 15.65 17.19
N GLY A 69 12.56 15.77 17.40
CA GLY A 69 13.25 15.26 18.59
C GLY A 69 13.34 13.73 18.66
N THR A 70 12.90 13.02 17.62
CA THR A 70 12.87 11.55 17.57
C THR A 70 13.86 10.99 16.55
N GLY A 71 14.12 9.69 16.64
CA GLY A 71 14.93 8.97 15.64
C GLY A 71 14.23 8.88 14.28
N ALA A 72 14.79 8.07 13.38
CA ALA A 72 14.21 7.81 12.07
C ALA A 72 14.10 6.31 11.80
N VAL A 73 13.15 5.91 10.98
CA VAL A 73 13.06 4.58 10.38
C VAL A 73 13.63 4.64 8.96
N VAL A 74 14.67 3.86 8.69
CA VAL A 74 15.29 3.72 7.37
C VAL A 74 14.60 2.56 6.63
N LYS A 75 13.91 2.87 5.53
CA LYS A 75 13.14 1.91 4.75
C LYS A 75 13.68 1.75 3.33
N ALA A 76 14.10 0.55 2.97
CA ALA A 76 14.51 0.20 1.61
C ALA A 76 13.38 0.47 0.61
N GLN A 77 13.69 1.16 -0.49
CA GLN A 77 12.73 1.43 -1.56
C GLN A 77 12.87 0.40 -2.68
N ILE A 78 11.96 -0.56 -2.70
CA ILE A 78 11.79 -1.57 -3.75
C ILE A 78 10.31 -1.67 -4.14
N LEU A 79 10.01 -2.11 -5.37
CA LEU A 79 8.64 -2.34 -5.83
C LEU A 79 8.16 -3.75 -5.46
N GLY A 80 8.12 -4.03 -4.15
CA GLY A 80 7.66 -5.29 -3.57
C GLY A 80 7.38 -5.15 -2.07
N GLY A 81 6.45 -5.96 -1.56
CA GLY A 81 6.09 -6.04 -0.15
C GLY A 81 7.04 -6.91 0.68
N GLY A 82 6.69 -7.15 1.94
CA GLY A 82 7.44 -8.07 2.83
C GLY A 82 8.85 -7.60 3.22
N ARG A 83 9.14 -6.29 3.12
CA ARG A 83 10.47 -5.71 3.40
C ARG A 83 10.94 -5.98 4.82
N GLY A 84 10.05 -5.89 5.81
CA GLY A 84 10.38 -6.09 7.23
C GLY A 84 10.88 -7.50 7.56
N LYS A 85 10.45 -8.51 6.79
CA LYS A 85 10.87 -9.92 6.93
C LYS A 85 11.93 -10.32 5.89
N GLY A 86 12.46 -9.35 5.14
CA GLY A 86 13.45 -9.60 4.10
C GLY A 86 14.87 -9.75 4.63
N HIS A 87 15.81 -10.09 3.76
CA HIS A 87 17.25 -10.09 4.06
C HIS A 87 18.06 -9.62 2.85
N PHE A 88 19.20 -9.00 3.10
CA PHE A 88 20.12 -8.60 2.04
C PHE A 88 21.02 -9.77 1.63
N LYS A 89 21.38 -9.85 0.34
CA LYS A 89 22.22 -10.95 -0.17
C LYS A 89 23.70 -10.72 0.06
N GLU A 90 24.11 -9.46 -0.01
CA GLU A 90 25.50 -9.04 -0.04
C GLU A 90 26.08 -8.83 1.37
N ASN A 91 25.25 -8.87 2.41
CA ASN A 91 25.66 -8.72 3.81
C ASN A 91 24.71 -9.45 4.77
N GLU A 92 24.99 -9.38 6.06
CA GLU A 92 24.21 -10.06 7.11
C GLU A 92 22.98 -9.26 7.59
N LEU A 93 22.70 -8.09 7.00
CA LEU A 93 21.60 -7.23 7.42
C LEU A 93 20.26 -7.92 7.15
N GLN A 94 19.52 -8.15 8.23
CA GLN A 94 18.16 -8.67 8.20
C GLN A 94 17.17 -7.51 8.25
N SER A 95 16.06 -7.61 7.53
CA SER A 95 15.05 -6.58 7.33
C SER A 95 15.46 -5.45 6.37
N GLY A 96 14.52 -5.03 5.53
CA GLY A 96 14.59 -3.80 4.74
C GLY A 96 14.07 -2.57 5.49
N VAL A 97 13.71 -2.69 6.78
CA VAL A 97 13.13 -1.64 7.62
C VAL A 97 13.85 -1.65 8.97
N HIS A 98 14.55 -0.57 9.31
CA HIS A 98 15.32 -0.46 10.55
C HIS A 98 15.09 0.86 11.27
N VAL A 99 15.06 0.81 12.59
CA VAL A 99 15.08 1.99 13.45
C VAL A 99 16.52 2.50 13.60
N ALA A 100 16.72 3.78 13.32
CA ALA A 100 17.93 4.54 13.57
C ALA A 100 17.67 5.50 14.74
N LYS A 101 18.34 5.30 15.88
CA LYS A 101 18.14 6.13 17.07
C LYS A 101 18.81 7.50 16.95
N ASN A 102 19.83 7.61 16.10
CA ASN A 102 20.53 8.86 15.83
C ASN A 102 20.95 8.94 14.33
N PRO A 103 21.37 10.11 13.84
CA PRO A 103 21.73 10.27 12.43
C PRO A 103 22.93 9.44 11.93
N LYS A 104 23.86 9.06 12.82
CA LYS A 104 25.00 8.21 12.46
C LYS A 104 24.54 6.76 12.23
N ASP A 105 23.56 6.29 13.00
CA ASP A 105 22.93 4.99 12.79
C ASP A 105 22.28 4.95 11.40
N ALA A 106 21.53 5.99 11.04
CA ALA A 106 20.85 6.08 9.75
C ALA A 106 21.83 5.97 8.57
N LYS A 107 22.97 6.67 8.64
CA LYS A 107 24.06 6.54 7.66
C LYS A 107 24.59 5.11 7.56
N THR A 108 24.82 4.47 8.70
CA THR A 108 25.39 3.12 8.77
C THR A 108 24.43 2.10 8.18
N ILE A 109 23.15 2.18 8.53
CA ILE A 109 22.09 1.34 7.96
C ILE A 109 22.00 1.57 6.45
N ALA A 110 21.91 2.82 5.99
CA ALA A 110 21.82 3.14 4.58
C ALA A 110 23.02 2.61 3.77
N LYS A 111 24.24 2.65 4.34
CA LYS A 111 25.44 2.05 3.72
C LYS A 111 25.30 0.54 3.50
N HIS A 112 24.59 -0.15 4.38
CA HIS A 112 24.33 -1.59 4.27
C HIS A 112 23.05 -1.93 3.48
N MET A 113 22.32 -0.93 2.97
CA MET A 113 21.15 -1.16 2.11
C MET A 113 21.42 -0.75 0.66
N LEU A 114 21.98 0.45 0.46
CA LEU A 114 22.12 1.07 -0.85
C LEU A 114 23.10 0.29 -1.74
N GLY A 115 22.64 -0.04 -2.94
CA GLY A 115 23.39 -0.81 -3.93
C GLY A 115 23.26 -2.33 -3.79
N PHE A 116 22.70 -2.83 -2.69
CA PHE A 116 22.51 -4.25 -2.41
C PHE A 116 21.10 -4.73 -2.79
N SER A 117 20.92 -6.05 -2.78
CA SER A 117 19.70 -6.72 -3.23
C SER A 117 18.92 -7.23 -2.02
N LEU A 118 17.72 -6.69 -1.81
CA LEU A 118 16.81 -7.12 -0.75
C LEU A 118 15.94 -8.28 -1.26
N VAL A 119 16.05 -9.43 -0.60
CA VAL A 119 15.20 -10.60 -0.83
C VAL A 119 14.02 -10.58 0.12
N THR A 120 12.82 -10.78 -0.41
CA THR A 120 11.54 -10.88 0.31
C THR A 120 10.77 -12.09 -0.23
N LYS A 121 9.67 -12.47 0.45
CA LYS A 121 8.72 -13.49 -0.05
C LYS A 121 8.22 -13.16 -1.47
N GLN A 122 8.15 -11.88 -1.83
CA GLN A 122 7.58 -11.41 -3.10
C GLN A 122 8.62 -11.10 -4.19
N SER A 123 9.92 -11.04 -3.88
CA SER A 123 10.98 -10.71 -4.86
C SER A 123 11.64 -11.93 -5.52
N GLY A 124 11.38 -13.13 -5.02
CA GLY A 124 12.14 -14.34 -5.36
C GLY A 124 13.61 -14.27 -4.93
N HIS A 125 14.38 -15.32 -5.26
CA HIS A 125 15.77 -15.52 -4.80
C HIS A 125 16.78 -14.49 -5.31
N LYS A 126 16.46 -13.77 -6.39
CA LYS A 126 17.35 -12.73 -6.92
C LYS A 126 17.31 -11.47 -6.06
N GLY A 127 16.21 -11.21 -5.36
CA GLY A 127 15.99 -9.96 -4.64
C GLY A 127 15.75 -8.79 -5.60
N LEU A 128 15.45 -7.63 -5.02
CA LEU A 128 15.34 -6.36 -5.74
C LEU A 128 16.44 -5.42 -5.26
N LYS A 129 17.12 -4.78 -6.22
CA LYS A 129 18.19 -3.83 -5.92
C LYS A 129 17.64 -2.57 -5.24
N VAL A 130 18.23 -2.20 -4.11
CA VAL A 130 17.87 -1.01 -3.35
C VAL A 130 18.73 0.16 -3.84
N ASN A 131 18.15 1.03 -4.66
CA ASN A 131 18.85 2.23 -5.17
C ASN A 131 18.61 3.48 -4.31
N SER A 132 17.63 3.43 -3.41
CA SER A 132 17.30 4.51 -2.50
C SER A 132 16.69 3.97 -1.21
N VAL A 133 16.79 4.77 -0.15
CA VAL A 133 16.14 4.52 1.14
C VAL A 133 15.25 5.71 1.48
N TYR A 134 14.10 5.44 2.09
CA TYR A 134 13.19 6.45 2.58
C TYR A 134 13.34 6.52 4.10
N LEU A 135 13.75 7.68 4.61
CA LEU A 135 13.88 7.92 6.03
C LEU A 135 12.59 8.59 6.50
N VAL A 136 11.98 8.04 7.54
CA VAL A 136 10.71 8.47 8.10
C VAL A 136 10.91 8.76 9.58
N GLU A 137 10.24 9.75 10.14
CA GLU A 137 10.29 9.98 11.58
C GLU A 137 9.86 8.72 12.36
N LEU A 138 10.49 8.51 13.52
CA LEU A 138 10.09 7.45 14.42
C LEU A 138 8.88 7.91 15.23
N LEU A 139 7.76 7.23 15.03
CA LEU A 139 6.51 7.44 15.77
C LEU A 139 6.36 6.36 16.85
N ASP A 140 5.72 6.73 17.95
CA ASP A 140 5.26 5.78 18.97
C ASP A 140 3.90 5.21 18.54
N ILE A 141 3.91 3.96 18.06
CA ILE A 141 2.74 3.33 17.46
C ILE A 141 1.93 2.63 18.55
N GLN A 142 0.78 3.22 18.89
CA GLN A 142 -0.15 2.65 19.88
C GLN A 142 -1.00 1.52 19.30
N LYS A 143 -1.33 1.60 18.01
CA LYS A 143 -2.19 0.63 17.31
C LYS A 143 -1.81 0.55 15.84
N GLU A 144 -1.77 -0.66 15.30
CA GLU A 144 -1.59 -0.91 13.88
C GLU A 144 -2.91 -1.44 13.30
N LEU A 145 -3.32 -0.87 12.16
CA LEU A 145 -4.57 -1.21 11.48
C LEU A 145 -4.29 -1.53 10.01
N TYR A 146 -5.20 -2.22 9.36
CA TYR A 146 -5.17 -2.46 7.92
C TYR A 146 -6.30 -1.70 7.23
N LEU A 147 -5.99 -0.96 6.17
CA LEU A 147 -6.95 -0.32 5.27
C LEU A 147 -6.45 -0.45 3.83
N ALA A 148 -7.35 -0.81 2.92
CA ALA A 148 -7.09 -0.86 1.49
C ALA A 148 -8.34 -0.54 0.67
N PHE A 149 -8.20 0.37 -0.29
CA PHE A 149 -9.22 0.59 -1.31
C PHE A 149 -8.95 -0.30 -2.52
N ALA A 150 -9.98 -0.97 -3.01
CA ALA A 150 -9.93 -1.78 -4.20
C ALA A 150 -11.20 -1.58 -5.05
N LEU A 151 -11.18 -2.11 -6.27
CA LEU A 151 -12.39 -2.25 -7.07
C LEU A 151 -12.88 -3.68 -6.95
N ASP A 152 -14.04 -3.86 -6.32
CA ASP A 152 -14.72 -5.13 -6.26
C ASP A 152 -15.37 -5.41 -7.61
N ARG A 153 -14.90 -6.44 -8.29
CA ARG A 153 -15.38 -6.81 -9.63
C ARG A 153 -16.75 -7.48 -9.59
N GLU A 154 -17.08 -8.15 -8.50
CA GLU A 154 -18.38 -8.83 -8.36
C GLU A 154 -19.48 -7.80 -8.10
N ALA A 155 -19.21 -6.85 -7.21
CA ALA A 155 -20.11 -5.74 -6.95
C ALA A 155 -20.05 -4.63 -8.01
N SER A 156 -19.02 -4.63 -8.87
CA SER A 156 -18.74 -3.55 -9.82
C SER A 156 -18.69 -2.17 -9.16
N ALA A 157 -18.09 -2.10 -7.96
CA ALA A 157 -18.06 -0.91 -7.13
C ALA A 157 -16.72 -0.77 -6.39
N PRO A 158 -16.31 0.45 -6.01
CA PRO A 158 -15.22 0.64 -5.06
C PRO A 158 -15.56 0.01 -3.71
N VAL A 159 -14.55 -0.57 -3.06
CA VAL A 159 -14.69 -1.19 -1.74
C VAL A 159 -13.52 -0.77 -0.85
N LEU A 160 -13.83 -0.40 0.38
CA LEU A 160 -12.85 -0.31 1.46
C LEU A 160 -12.79 -1.67 2.16
N VAL A 161 -11.61 -2.28 2.16
CA VAL A 161 -11.30 -3.47 2.97
C VAL A 161 -10.46 -3.02 4.15
N TYR A 162 -10.87 -3.37 5.36
CA TYR A 162 -10.19 -2.92 6.58
C TYR A 162 -10.21 -3.95 7.70
N SER A 163 -9.26 -3.85 8.63
CA SER A 163 -9.13 -4.75 9.77
C SER A 163 -8.49 -4.06 10.98
N PRO A 164 -8.94 -4.35 12.22
CA PRO A 164 -8.23 -3.94 13.42
C PRO A 164 -6.91 -4.69 13.63
N ALA A 165 -6.66 -5.79 12.88
CA ALA A 165 -5.40 -6.52 12.90
C ALA A 165 -4.43 -5.97 11.84
N GLY A 166 -3.76 -4.86 12.14
CA GLY A 166 -2.63 -4.37 11.33
C GLY A 166 -1.32 -5.10 11.62
N GLY A 167 -0.25 -4.72 10.89
CA GLY A 167 1.10 -5.23 11.12
C GLY A 167 1.40 -6.63 10.54
N MET A 168 0.40 -7.33 10.03
CA MET A 168 0.53 -8.63 9.38
C MET A 168 0.12 -8.57 7.90
N GLU A 169 0.47 -9.61 7.14
CA GLU A 169 0.01 -9.73 5.75
C GLU A 169 -1.49 -10.04 5.77
N ILE A 170 -2.28 -9.32 4.97
CA ILE A 170 -3.74 -9.45 4.95
C ILE A 170 -4.19 -10.84 4.48
N GLU A 171 -3.39 -11.49 3.64
CA GLU A 171 -3.63 -12.84 3.16
C GLU A 171 -3.56 -13.88 4.28
N ASP A 172 -2.70 -13.64 5.28
CA ASP A 172 -2.60 -14.52 6.44
C ASP A 172 -3.85 -14.34 7.33
N ILE A 173 -4.31 -13.09 7.55
CA ILE A 173 -5.55 -12.78 8.28
C ILE A 173 -6.77 -13.42 7.59
N ALA A 174 -6.82 -13.40 6.26
CA ALA A 174 -7.93 -13.98 5.51
C ALA A 174 -8.06 -15.50 5.66
N ILE A 175 -7.00 -16.18 6.10
CA ILE A 175 -6.98 -17.62 6.36
C ILE A 175 -7.22 -17.90 7.85
N ASP A 176 -6.47 -17.22 8.72
CA ASP A 176 -6.41 -17.54 10.14
C ASP A 176 -7.55 -16.92 10.95
N THR A 177 -7.94 -15.68 10.63
CA THR A 177 -8.96 -14.88 11.35
C THR A 177 -9.81 -14.04 10.40
N PRO A 178 -10.52 -14.69 9.44
CA PRO A 178 -11.28 -13.98 8.40
C PRO A 178 -12.38 -13.05 8.95
N GLU A 179 -12.87 -13.31 10.16
CA GLU A 179 -13.85 -12.47 10.86
C GLU A 179 -13.34 -11.06 11.21
N LEU A 180 -12.03 -10.85 11.19
CA LEU A 180 -11.40 -9.54 11.40
C LEU A 180 -11.31 -8.72 10.11
N ILE A 181 -11.74 -9.25 8.96
CA ILE A 181 -11.73 -8.52 7.69
C ILE A 181 -13.13 -8.00 7.40
N PHE A 182 -13.25 -6.68 7.35
CA PHE A 182 -14.48 -5.98 7.04
C PHE A 182 -14.42 -5.37 5.64
N LYS A 183 -15.59 -5.21 5.03
CA LYS A 183 -15.76 -4.60 3.71
C LYS A 183 -16.90 -3.59 3.73
N GLU A 184 -16.65 -2.41 3.18
CA GLU A 184 -17.68 -1.40 2.95
C GLU A 184 -17.64 -0.99 1.47
N HIS A 185 -18.70 -1.31 0.74
CA HIS A 185 -18.86 -0.86 -0.66
C HIS A 185 -19.28 0.60 -0.68
N ILE A 186 -18.67 1.35 -1.59
CA ILE A 186 -18.78 2.81 -1.63
C ILE A 186 -19.61 3.19 -2.84
N ASN A 187 -20.61 4.04 -2.62
CA ASN A 187 -21.38 4.60 -3.73
C ASN A 187 -20.56 5.67 -4.44
N GLU A 188 -20.38 5.55 -5.75
CA GLU A 188 -19.55 6.48 -6.54
C GLU A 188 -20.08 7.93 -6.54
N ASN A 189 -21.39 8.13 -6.35
CA ASN A 189 -22.00 9.45 -6.36
C ASN A 189 -22.03 10.09 -4.97
N SER A 190 -22.34 9.32 -3.93
CA SER A 190 -22.52 9.85 -2.57
C SER A 190 -21.32 9.62 -1.66
N GLY A 191 -20.33 8.82 -2.04
CA GLY A 191 -19.21 8.44 -1.19
C GLY A 191 -19.65 7.57 -0.01
N PHE A 192 -18.95 7.75 1.13
CA PHE A 192 -19.30 7.09 2.40
C PHE A 192 -20.51 7.76 3.05
N THR A 193 -21.43 6.96 3.58
CA THR A 193 -22.49 7.47 4.47
C THR A 193 -21.99 7.54 5.91
N ASP A 194 -22.67 8.34 6.75
CA ASP A 194 -22.35 8.47 8.17
C ASP A 194 -22.45 7.10 8.87
N GLU A 195 -23.43 6.26 8.53
CA GLU A 195 -23.56 4.92 9.12
C GLU A 195 -22.41 3.99 8.73
N GLN A 196 -21.81 4.18 7.55
CA GLN A 196 -20.61 3.43 7.14
C GLN A 196 -19.41 3.86 8.00
N ILE A 197 -19.22 5.16 8.18
CA ILE A 197 -18.13 5.70 9.00
C ILE A 197 -18.26 5.21 10.45
N GLU A 198 -19.46 5.28 11.03
CA GLU A 198 -19.72 4.80 12.41
C GLU A 198 -19.38 3.31 12.57
N ARG A 199 -19.74 2.47 11.60
CA ARG A 199 -19.36 1.05 11.61
C ARG A 199 -17.85 0.86 11.51
N ILE A 200 -17.18 1.59 10.62
CA ILE A 200 -15.73 1.49 10.44
C ILE A 200 -15.01 1.89 11.74
N VAL A 201 -15.37 3.03 12.32
CA VAL A 201 -14.78 3.54 13.57
C VAL A 201 -14.94 2.54 14.70
N LYS A 202 -16.14 1.98 14.87
CA LYS A 202 -16.42 0.95 15.88
C LYS A 202 -15.62 -0.33 15.66
N ASN A 203 -15.60 -0.85 14.43
CA ASN A 203 -14.87 -2.08 14.08
C ASN A 203 -13.36 -1.92 14.26
N LEU A 204 -12.83 -0.72 14.04
CA LEU A 204 -11.43 -0.37 14.27
C LEU A 204 -11.14 0.03 15.72
N SER A 205 -12.16 0.13 16.58
CA SER A 205 -12.10 0.68 17.96
C SER A 205 -11.33 1.99 18.04
N LEU A 206 -11.84 3.00 17.31
CA LEU A 206 -11.31 4.36 17.21
C LEU A 206 -12.35 5.41 17.61
N GLU A 207 -13.28 5.08 18.49
CA GLU A 207 -14.39 5.96 18.89
C GLU A 207 -13.90 7.31 19.45
N ASP A 208 -12.79 7.31 20.20
CA ASP A 208 -12.15 8.52 20.75
C ASP A 208 -11.45 9.39 19.67
N HIS A 209 -11.36 8.89 18.44
CA HIS A 209 -10.72 9.52 17.28
C HIS A 209 -11.66 9.52 16.05
N HIS A 210 -12.98 9.61 16.30
CA HIS A 210 -13.99 9.49 15.27
C HIS A 210 -13.78 10.46 14.10
N ASP A 211 -13.67 11.76 14.39
CA ASP A 211 -13.60 12.80 13.36
C ASP A 211 -12.31 12.73 12.55
N GLU A 212 -11.18 12.42 13.20
CA GLU A 212 -9.90 12.21 12.51
C GLU A 212 -9.97 10.98 11.60
N THR A 213 -10.58 9.91 12.07
CA THR A 213 -10.75 8.67 11.29
C THR A 213 -11.64 8.89 10.09
N ALA A 214 -12.79 9.54 10.27
CA ALA A 214 -13.73 9.89 9.21
C ALA A 214 -13.04 10.73 8.12
N LYS A 215 -12.34 11.78 8.52
CA LYS A 215 -11.60 12.66 7.61
C LYS A 215 -10.49 11.90 6.87
N ALA A 216 -9.72 11.07 7.56
CA ALA A 216 -8.65 10.29 6.93
C ALA A 216 -9.19 9.32 5.87
N ILE A 217 -10.30 8.62 6.15
CA ILE A 217 -10.94 7.71 5.20
C ILE A 217 -11.46 8.46 3.96
N GLN A 218 -12.11 9.61 4.15
CA GLN A 218 -12.61 10.44 3.05
C GLN A 218 -11.46 10.97 2.17
N ASN A 219 -10.39 11.45 2.79
CA ASN A 219 -9.20 11.94 2.10
C ASN A 219 -8.50 10.80 1.32
N LEU A 220 -8.40 9.61 1.91
CA LEU A 220 -7.84 8.43 1.25
C LEU A 220 -8.66 7.98 0.04
N TYR A 221 -9.99 8.05 0.11
CA TYR A 221 -10.86 7.71 -1.02
C TYR A 221 -10.77 8.73 -2.16
N THR A 222 -10.53 9.99 -1.83
CA THR A 222 -10.41 11.08 -2.81
C THR A 222 -9.05 11.05 -3.53
N CYS A 223 -8.02 10.53 -2.88
CA CYS A 223 -6.64 10.39 -3.39
C CYS A 223 -6.53 9.42 -4.57
#